data_AF-A0A2D0IPE2-F1
#
_entry.id   AF-A0A2D0IPE2-F1
#
_cell.length_a   1.000
_cell.length_b   1.000
_cell.length_c   1.000
_cell.angle_alpha   90.00
_cell.angle_beta   90.00
_cell.angle_gamma   90.00
#
_symmetry.space_group_name_H-M   'P 1'
#
loop_
_entity.id
_entity.type
_entity.pdbx_description
1 polymer ?
#
loop_
_entity_poly.entity_id
_entity_poly.type
_entity_poly.pdbx_seq_one_letter_code
_entity_poly.pdbx_strand_id
1 'polypeptide(L)' 'MTEGHHQRVDINDELVRTVVHIDDGRDYIKQHIHRMRRNFYIHEGIRPPSPPAPKVAGVKITPVKNNKSVKRGKK' A
#
# COMPACT_ATOMS: atom_id res chain seq x y z
N MET A 1 4.62 33.91 18.53
CA MET A 1 4.88 32.59 17.93
C MET A 1 3.57 32.14 17.31
N THR A 2 3.47 32.10 15.98
CA THR A 2 2.21 31.75 15.29
C THR A 2 2.09 30.24 15.23
N GLU A 3 1.30 29.68 16.13
CA GLU A 3 0.87 28.29 16.09
C GLU A 3 -0.04 28.12 14.87
N GLY A 4 0.55 27.71 13.75
CA GLY A 4 -0.22 27.29 12.59
C GLY A 4 -1.02 26.06 12.99
N HIS A 5 -2.31 26.25 13.29
CA HIS A 5 -3.27 25.16 13.40
C HIS A 5 -3.38 24.50 12.01
N HIS A 6 -2.51 23.54 11.74
CA HIS A 6 -2.63 22.69 10.57
C HIS A 6 -3.90 21.86 10.76
N GLN A 7 -4.91 22.13 9.93
CA GLN A 7 -6.16 21.40 9.94
C GLN A 7 -5.88 19.91 9.67
N ARG A 8 -6.12 19.07 10.67
CA ARG A 8 -6.01 17.61 10.54
C ARG A 8 -7.24 17.13 9.77
N VAL A 9 -7.02 16.54 8.59
CA VAL A 9 -8.07 16.00 7.74
C VAL A 9 -8.10 14.48 7.92
N ASP A 10 -9.29 13.87 7.94
CA ASP A 10 -9.44 12.42 8.01
C ASP A 10 -8.94 11.77 6.71
N ILE A 11 -8.00 10.85 6.83
CA ILE A 11 -7.45 10.07 5.72
C ILE A 11 -8.51 9.11 5.15
N ASN A 12 -9.50 8.72 5.95
CA ASN A 12 -10.59 7.85 5.53
C ASN A 12 -11.70 8.60 4.80
N ASP A 13 -11.67 9.94 4.79
CA ASP A 13 -12.59 10.75 4.00
C ASP A 13 -12.48 10.36 2.52
N GLU A 14 -13.62 10.06 1.91
CA GLU A 14 -13.71 9.65 0.51
C GLU A 14 -13.11 10.70 -0.43
N LEU A 15 -13.29 11.99 -0.14
CA LEU A 15 -12.72 13.09 -0.92
C LEU A 15 -11.19 13.06 -0.86
N VAL A 16 -10.61 12.80 0.30
CA VAL A 16 -9.15 12.69 0.45
C VAL A 16 -8.62 11.48 -0.32
N ARG A 17 -9.27 10.32 -0.19
CA ARG A 17 -8.87 9.09 -0.89
C ARG A 17 -8.93 9.21 -2.42
N THR A 18 -9.79 10.07 -2.96
CA THR A 18 -9.84 10.33 -4.41
C THR A 18 -8.68 11.19 -4.92
N VAL A 19 -8.11 12.03 -4.05
CA VAL A 19 -7.10 13.03 -4.42
C VAL A 19 -5.68 12.55 -4.13
N VAL A 20 -5.49 11.70 -3.13
CA VAL A 20 -4.16 11.20 -2.75
C VAL A 20 -4.08 9.68 -2.75
N HIS A 21 -2.97 9.16 -3.28
CA HIS A 21 -2.55 7.80 -3.07
C HIS A 21 -1.65 7.76 -1.84
N ILE A 22 -1.99 6.88 -0.91
CA ILE A 22 -1.28 6.72 0.36
C ILE A 22 -0.65 5.33 0.31
N ASP A 23 0.68 5.32 0.13
CA ASP A 23 1.47 4.11 0.21
C ASP A 23 2.00 3.99 1.65
N ASP A 24 1.63 2.89 2.33
CA ASP A 24 2.14 2.58 3.68
C ASP A 24 3.61 2.15 3.65
N GLY A 25 4.18 1.97 2.44
CA GLY A 25 5.58 1.67 2.16
C GLY A 25 6.05 0.35 2.75
N ARG A 26 5.14 -0.48 3.24
CA ARG A 26 5.47 -1.73 3.92
C ARG A 26 5.86 -2.79 2.90
N ASP A 27 7.01 -3.40 3.11
CA ASP A 27 7.46 -4.51 2.28
C ASP A 27 6.80 -5.82 2.72
N TYR A 28 5.76 -6.22 1.99
CA TYR A 28 5.02 -7.46 2.19
C TYR A 28 5.55 -8.63 1.34
N ILE A 29 6.65 -8.49 0.58
CA ILE A 29 7.08 -9.48 -0.42
C ILE A 29 7.23 -10.87 0.21
N LYS A 30 7.89 -10.97 1.35
CA LYS A 30 8.12 -12.26 2.03
C LYS A 30 6.82 -12.94 2.46
N GLN A 31 5.82 -12.16 2.84
CA GLN A 31 4.51 -12.67 3.25
C GLN A 31 3.71 -13.17 2.05
N HIS A 32 3.77 -12.44 0.93
CA HIS A 32 3.17 -12.85 -0.33
C HIS A 32 3.79 -14.17 -0.81
N ILE A 33 5.12 -14.27 -0.84
CA ILE A 33 5.83 -15.50 -1.23
C ILE A 33 5.42 -16.67 -0.34
N HIS A 34 5.40 -16.48 0.98
CA HIS A 34 5.01 -17.53 1.91
C HIS A 34 3.56 -18.00 1.69
N ARG A 35 2.64 -17.07 1.43
CA ARG A 35 1.24 -17.38 1.11
C ARG A 35 1.12 -18.12 -0.23
N MET A 36 1.86 -17.70 -1.25
CA MET A 36 1.88 -18.36 -2.55
C MET A 36 2.41 -19.79 -2.48
N ARG A 37 3.38 -20.06 -1.59
CA ARG A 37 3.97 -21.39 -1.39
C ARG A 37 3.18 -22.30 -0.44
N ARG A 38 2.01 -21.87 0.04
CA ARG A 38 1.20 -22.64 0.99
C ARG A 38 0.94 -24.07 0.53
N ASN A 39 0.56 -24.27 -0.73
CA ASN A 39 0.27 -25.61 -1.25
C ASN A 39 1.53 -26.48 -1.29
N PHE A 40 2.66 -25.93 -1.70
CA PHE A 40 3.95 -26.63 -1.66
C PHE A 40 4.28 -27.10 -0.23
N TYR A 41 4.11 -26.23 0.77
CA TYR A 41 4.32 -26.60 2.17
C TYR A 41 3.40 -27.72 2.65
N ILE A 42 2.14 -27.70 2.24
CA ILE A 42 1.17 -28.76 2.57
C ILE A 42 1.58 -30.09 1.92
N HIS A 43 1.97 -30.08 0.64
CA HIS A 43 2.35 -31.29 -0.08
C HIS A 43 3.63 -31.93 0.45
N GLU A 44 4.63 -31.11 0.79
CA GLU A 44 5.89 -31.58 1.36
C GLU A 44 5.77 -31.89 2.88
N GLY A 45 4.63 -31.58 3.50
CA GLY A 45 4.43 -31.73 4.95
C GLY A 45 5.32 -30.80 5.79
N ILE A 46 5.86 -29.74 5.19
CA ILE A 46 6.78 -28.80 5.84
C ILE A 46 5.98 -27.67 6.48
N ARG A 47 6.29 -27.33 7.73
CA ARG A 47 5.74 -26.15 8.41
C ARG A 47 6.81 -25.07 8.55
N PRO A 48 7.02 -24.23 7.54
CA PRO A 48 8.00 -23.16 7.64
C PRO A 48 7.57 -22.11 8.68
N PRO A 49 8.53 -21.43 9.33
CA PRO A 49 8.23 -20.36 10.26
C PRO A 49 7.49 -19.22 9.55
N SER A 50 6.62 -18.54 10.29
CA SER A 50 5.91 -17.38 9.78
C SER A 50 6.92 -16.31 9.36
N PRO A 51 6.75 -15.69 8.17
CA PRO A 51 7.59 -14.58 7.77
C PRO A 51 7.47 -13.43 8.78
N PRO A 52 8.55 -12.66 8.99
CA PRO A 52 8.52 -11.52 9.91
C PRO A 52 7.50 -10.48 9.46
N ALA A 53 7.03 -9.68 10.43
CA ALA A 53 6.15 -8.56 10.15
C ALA A 53 6.82 -7.58 9.15
N PRO A 54 6.03 -6.90 8.30
CA PRO A 54 6.58 -5.96 7.33
C PRO A 54 7.29 -4.84 8.10
N LYS A 55 8.47 -4.43 7.65
CA LYS A 55 9.12 -3.25 8.22
C LYS A 55 8.25 -2.04 7.91
N VAL A 56 7.92 -1.27 8.94
CA VAL A 56 7.15 -0.03 8.80
C VAL A 56 8.05 0.97 8.07
N ALA A 57 7.65 1.39 6.87
CA ALA A 57 8.27 2.51 6.19
C ALA A 57 7.49 3.80 6.48
N GLY A 58 8.12 4.93 6.19
CA GLY A 58 7.43 6.22 6.23
C GLY A 58 6.30 6.25 5.21
N VAL A 59 5.12 6.69 5.65
CA VAL A 59 3.95 6.84 4.78
C VAL A 59 4.27 7.83 3.67
N LYS A 60 4.10 7.41 2.42
CA LYS A 60 4.32 8.25 1.25
C LYS A 60 2.98 8.66 0.67
N ILE A 61 2.68 9.96 0.75
CA ILE A 61 1.47 10.56 0.19
C ILE A 61 1.84 11.14 -1.17
N THR A 62 1.24 10.62 -2.23
CA THR A 62 1.39 11.15 -3.59
C THR A 62 0.05 11.65 -4.10
N PRO A 63 -0.01 12.85 -4.72
CA PRO A 63 -1.25 13.29 -5.35
C PRO A 63 -1.59 12.38 -6.53
N VAL A 64 -2.86 11.96 -6.61
CA VAL A 64 -3.40 11.27 -7.77
C VAL A 64 -3.43 12.30 -8.90
N LYS A 65 -2.45 12.22 -9.80
CA LYS A 65 -2.40 13.10 -10.97
C LYS A 65 -3.62 12.78 -11.84
N ASN A 66 -4.54 13.74 -11.99
CA ASN A 66 -5.66 13.68 -12.92
C ASN A 66 -5.12 13.61 -14.35
N ASN A 67 -4.68 12.44 -14.79
CA ASN A 67 -4.29 12.21 -16.18
C ASN A 67 -5.56 12.11 -17.02
N LYS A 68 -6.22 13.26 -17.27
CA LYS A 68 -7.10 13.47 -18.42
C LYS A 68 -6.27 13.42 -19.72
N SER A 69 -5.47 12.38 -19.93
CA SER A 69 -4.80 12.08 -21.20
C SER A 69 -4.03 10.75 -21.17
N VAL A 70 -4.57 9.68 -20.57
CA VAL A 70 -4.18 8.35 -21.07
C VAL A 70 -5.06 8.10 -22.28
N LYS A 71 -4.50 8.39 -23.46
CA LYS A 71 -5.05 8.11 -24.78
C LYS A 71 -5.71 6.73 -24.77
N ARG A 72 -7.04 6.67 -24.62
CA ARG A 72 -7.81 5.56 -25.16
C ARG A 72 -7.51 5.60 -26.66
N GLY A 73 -6.81 4.57 -27.14
CA GLY A 73 -6.40 4.47 -28.53
C GLY A 73 -7.58 4.80 -29.43
N LYS A 74 -7.34 5.73 -30.36
CA LYS A 74 -8.10 5.80 -31.61
C LYS A 74 -8.24 4.37 -32.15
N LYS A 75 -9.47 3.89 -32.25
CA LYS A 75 -9.88 2.96 -33.29
C LYS A 75 -10.80 3.72 -34.22
#